data_AF-A0A1Y5YC88-F1
#
_entry.id   AF-A0A1Y5YC88-F1
#
_cell.length_a   1.000
_cell.length_b   1.000
_cell.length_c   1.000
_cell.angle_alpha   90.00
_cell.angle_beta   90.00
_cell.angle_gamma   90.00
#
_symmetry.space_group_name_H-M   'P 1'
#
loop_
_entity.id
_entity.type
_entity.pdbx_description
1 polymer ?
#
loop_
_entity_poly.entity_id
_entity_poly.type
_entity_poly.pdbx_seq_one_letter_code
_entity_poly.pdbx_strand_id
1 'polypeptide(L)'
;MVGPNCLGVVNSEPAVRLDASFARGGLAEGEVGVVTQSGGIAIALLEQLRRLGPGVSTLVSTGDKYDVSGNDLLHWWEQDHHVRQLTTP
;
A
#
# COMPACT_ATOMS: atom_id res chain seq x y z
N MET A 1 7.46 6.97 10.99
CA MET A 1 7.11 7.98 9.95
C MET A 1 7.23 7.35 8.57
N VAL A 2 6.29 7.60 7.66
CA VAL A 2 6.40 7.17 6.24
C VAL A 2 6.88 8.35 5.40
N GLY A 3 7.85 8.15 4.49
CA GLY A 3 8.43 9.19 3.67
C GLY A 3 9.84 9.63 4.10
N PRO A 4 10.27 10.87 3.77
CA PRO A 4 9.56 11.91 3.01
C PRO A 4 9.37 11.56 1.51
N ASN A 5 8.78 12.47 0.72
CA ASN A 5 8.58 12.33 -0.73
C ASN A 5 7.79 11.07 -1.14
N CYS A 6 6.72 10.76 -0.41
CA CYS A 6 5.85 9.63 -0.68
C CYS A 6 4.50 10.05 -1.26
N LEU A 7 3.80 9.10 -1.90
CA LEU A 7 2.39 9.27 -2.26
C LEU A 7 1.48 9.23 -1.03
N GLY A 8 1.86 8.46 0.00
CA GLY A 8 1.10 8.26 1.23
C GLY A 8 0.76 6.78 1.50
N VAL A 9 -0.24 6.59 2.35
CA VAL A 9 -0.67 5.29 2.89
C VAL A 9 -2.17 5.09 2.68
N VAL A 10 -2.58 3.89 2.29
CA VAL A 10 -3.98 3.46 2.22
C VAL A 10 -4.15 2.14 2.94
N ASN A 11 -5.19 2.02 3.77
CA ASN A 11 -5.66 0.79 4.38
C ASN A 11 -7.14 0.61 4.05
N SER A 12 -7.49 -0.52 3.45
CA SER A 12 -8.87 -0.83 3.04
C SER A 12 -9.66 -1.60 4.10
N GLU A 13 -9.03 -2.06 5.18
CA GLU A 13 -9.68 -2.89 6.19
C GLU A 13 -10.89 -2.17 6.83
N PRO A 14 -12.10 -2.76 6.84
CA PRO A 14 -13.32 -2.06 7.23
C PRO A 14 -13.31 -1.45 8.62
N ALA A 15 -12.61 -2.08 9.58
CA ALA A 15 -12.55 -1.62 10.96
C ALA A 15 -11.71 -0.35 11.15
N VAL A 16 -10.77 -0.06 10.25
CA VAL A 16 -9.82 1.06 10.37
C VAL A 16 -9.95 2.05 9.21
N ARG A 17 -10.12 1.54 7.99
CA ARG A 17 -10.28 2.20 6.70
C ARG A 17 -9.70 3.62 6.62
N LEU A 18 -8.50 3.72 6.04
CA LEU A 18 -7.74 4.96 5.95
C LEU A 18 -7.29 5.22 4.52
N ASP A 19 -7.44 6.45 4.03
CA ASP A 19 -6.76 6.94 2.84
C ASP A 19 -6.05 8.25 3.17
N ALA A 20 -4.75 8.14 3.43
CA ALA A 20 -3.84 9.25 3.70
C ALA A 20 -2.86 9.40 2.52
N SER A 21 -3.39 9.36 1.30
CA SER A 21 -2.61 9.46 0.07
C SER A 21 -3.11 10.59 -0.85
N PHE A 22 -2.27 10.95 -1.83
CA PHE A 22 -2.68 11.83 -2.93
C PHE A 22 -3.32 11.07 -4.11
N ALA A 23 -3.51 9.76 -3.98
CA ALA A 23 -4.15 8.96 -5.01
C ALA A 23 -5.65 9.26 -5.07
N ARG A 24 -6.24 9.19 -6.27
CA ARG A 24 -7.68 9.33 -6.44
C ARG A 24 -8.36 7.97 -6.44
N GLY A 25 -9.56 7.92 -5.86
CA GLY A 25 -10.38 6.71 -5.75
C GLY A 25 -9.92 5.84 -4.58
N GLY A 26 -10.87 5.19 -3.91
CA GLY A 26 -10.53 4.24 -2.85
C GLY A 26 -9.93 2.94 -3.40
N LEU A 27 -9.63 2.04 -2.48
CA LEU A 27 -9.33 0.64 -2.75
C LEU A 27 -10.52 -0.23 -2.34
N ALA A 28 -10.79 -1.27 -3.13
CA ALA A 28 -11.64 -2.36 -2.69
C ALA A 28 -10.87 -3.17 -1.63
N GLU A 29 -11.59 -3.63 -0.62
CA GLU A 29 -11.04 -4.52 0.40
C GLU A 29 -10.51 -5.81 -0.23
N GLY A 30 -9.35 -6.28 0.24
CA GLY A 30 -8.79 -7.56 -0.15
C GLY A 30 -7.51 -7.86 0.62
N GLU A 31 -6.75 -8.86 0.15
CA GLU A 31 -5.64 -9.46 0.91
C GLU A 31 -4.25 -9.15 0.30
N VAL A 32 -4.19 -8.25 -0.69
CA VAL A 32 -2.93 -7.86 -1.34
C VAL A 32 -2.28 -6.70 -0.58
N GLY A 33 -1.05 -6.91 -0.11
CA GLY A 33 -0.17 -5.87 0.41
C GLY A 33 0.72 -5.30 -0.71
N VAL A 34 0.76 -3.98 -0.83
CA VAL A 34 1.55 -3.27 -1.85
C VAL A 34 2.50 -2.31 -1.17
N VAL A 35 3.80 -2.46 -1.44
CA VAL A 35 4.81 -1.47 -1.08
C VAL A 35 5.59 -1.05 -2.32
N THR A 36 5.79 0.25 -2.49
CA THR A 36 6.70 0.76 -3.51
C THR A 36 7.37 2.05 -3.05
N GLN A 37 8.57 2.29 -3.52
CA GLN A 37 9.25 3.57 -3.25
C GLN A 37 8.61 4.70 -4.06
N SER A 38 8.31 4.46 -5.33
CA SER A 38 7.91 5.49 -6.28
C SER A 38 6.42 5.78 -6.20
N GLY A 39 6.07 7.05 -5.97
CA GLY A 39 4.67 7.48 -6.01
C GLY A 39 4.01 7.30 -7.39
N GLY A 40 4.77 7.51 -8.48
CA GLY A 40 4.27 7.27 -9.83
C GLY A 40 3.96 5.79 -10.11
N ILE A 41 4.83 4.90 -9.63
CA ILE A 41 4.59 3.44 -9.72
C ILE A 41 3.39 3.05 -8.86
N ALA A 42 3.25 3.61 -7.66
CA ALA A 42 2.10 3.36 -6.79
C ALA A 42 0.78 3.70 -7.50
N ILE A 43 0.69 4.86 -8.17
CA ILE A 43 -0.49 5.26 -8.93
C ILE A 43 -0.76 4.28 -10.09
N ALA A 44 0.27 3.96 -10.88
CA ALA A 44 0.13 3.06 -12.02
C ALA A 44 -0.33 1.66 -11.59
N LEU A 45 0.26 1.12 -10.51
CA LEU A 45 -0.11 -0.19 -9.97
C LEU A 45 -1.53 -0.17 -9.38
N LEU A 46 -1.89 0.88 -8.67
CA LEU A 46 -3.24 1.07 -8.13
C LEU A 46 -4.29 1.07 -9.25
N GLU A 47 -4.03 1.75 -10.36
CA GLU A 47 -4.91 1.70 -11.53
C GLU A 47 -5.01 0.31 -12.16
N GLN A 48 -3.90 -0.45 -12.21
CA GLN A 48 -3.92 -1.83 -12.72
C GLN A 48 -4.72 -2.75 -11.80
N LEU A 49 -4.51 -2.67 -10.48
CA LEU A 49 -5.22 -3.50 -9.52
C LEU A 49 -6.73 -3.25 -9.56
N ARG A 50 -7.16 -1.99 -9.73
CA ARG A 50 -8.57 -1.66 -9.95
C ARG A 50 -9.16 -2.28 -11.21
N ARG A 51 -8.38 -2.35 -12.29
CA ARG A 51 -8.82 -2.98 -13.56
C ARG A 51 -8.91 -4.49 -13.45
N LEU A 52 -7.97 -5.11 -12.73
CA LEU A 52 -7.89 -6.57 -12.60
C LEU A 52 -8.89 -7.13 -11.57
N GLY A 53 -9.37 -6.30 -10.64
CA GLY A 53 -10.34 -6.67 -9.62
C GLY A 53 -9.82 -7.25 -8.30
N PRO A 54 -8.53 -7.61 -8.07
CA PRO A 54 -8.11 -8.00 -6.74
C PRO A 54 -8.18 -6.79 -5.78
N GLY A 55 -8.76 -7.02 -4.61
CA GLY A 55 -8.76 -6.03 -3.53
C GLY A 55 -7.37 -5.91 -2.88
N VAL A 56 -7.10 -4.75 -2.31
CA VAL A 56 -5.80 -4.42 -1.70
C VAL A 56 -6.04 -4.15 -0.23
N SER A 57 -5.37 -4.88 0.66
CA SER A 57 -5.42 -4.64 2.10
C SER A 57 -4.76 -3.29 2.41
N THR A 58 -3.48 -3.17 2.09
CA THR A 58 -2.69 -1.98 2.41
C THR A 58 -1.81 -1.60 1.23
N LEU A 59 -1.73 -0.30 0.93
CA LEU A 59 -0.80 0.28 -0.02
C LEU A 59 0.06 1.32 0.69
N VAL A 60 1.38 1.18 0.60
CA VAL A 60 2.33 2.14 1.15
C VAL A 60 3.31 2.60 0.09
N SER A 61 3.30 3.90 -0.19
CA SER A 61 4.41 4.53 -0.90
C SER A 61 5.42 5.01 0.15
N THR A 62 6.66 4.53 0.09
CA THR A 62 7.63 4.83 1.15
C THR A 62 8.47 6.07 0.88
N GLY A 63 8.50 6.57 -0.36
CA GLY A 63 9.36 7.69 -0.76
C GLY A 63 10.82 7.43 -0.41
N ASP A 64 11.50 8.40 0.21
CA ASP A 64 12.92 8.31 0.52
C ASP A 64 13.26 7.36 1.68
N LYS A 65 12.26 6.78 2.37
CA LYS A 65 12.44 5.77 3.43
C LYS A 65 13.39 6.23 4.54
N TYR A 66 13.17 7.41 5.10
CA TYR A 66 14.04 7.90 6.18
C TYR A 66 13.83 7.13 7.50
N ASP A 67 12.67 6.51 7.66
CA ASP A 67 12.30 5.75 8.86
C ASP A 67 11.67 4.41 8.46
N VAL A 68 10.42 4.41 7.97
CA VAL A 68 9.77 3.17 7.50
C VAL A 68 10.22 2.79 6.09
N SER A 69 10.68 1.55 5.94
CA SER A 69 11.12 0.92 4.69
C SER A 69 10.20 -0.21 4.23
N GLY A 70 10.51 -0.80 3.07
CA GLY A 70 9.80 -2.00 2.60
C GLY A 70 10.02 -3.22 3.50
N ASN A 71 11.19 -3.35 4.14
CA ASN A 71 11.47 -4.48 5.02
C ASN A 71 10.64 -4.41 6.31
N ASP A 72 10.42 -3.20 6.84
CA ASP A 72 9.57 -3.02 8.02
C ASP A 72 8.13 -3.42 7.72
N LEU A 73 7.65 -3.10 6.51
CA LEU A 73 6.30 -3.49 6.06
C LEU A 73 6.20 -4.99 5.80
N LEU A 74 7.23 -5.61 5.23
CA LEU A 74 7.27 -7.07 5.08
C LEU A 74 7.20 -7.76 6.44
N HIS A 75 8.00 -7.32 7.42
CA HIS A 75 7.94 -7.85 8.78
C HIS A 75 6.62 -7.59 9.48
N TRP A 76 6.01 -6.43 9.26
CA TRP A 76 4.68 -6.14 9.78
C TRP A 76 3.63 -7.09 9.17
N TRP A 77 3.67 -7.31 7.85
CA TRP A 77 2.75 -8.22 7.16
C TRP A 77 2.95 -9.69 7.50
N GLU A 78 4.16 -10.13 7.86
CA GLU A 78 4.39 -11.48 8.39
C GLU A 78 3.58 -11.75 9.67
N GLN A 79 3.27 -10.69 10.44
CA GLN A 79 2.47 -10.78 11.66
C GLN A 79 0.99 -10.44 11.43
N ASP A 80 0.64 -9.95 10.24
CA ASP A 80 -0.71 -9.54 9.89
C ASP A 80 -1.40 -10.63 9.04
N HIS A 81 -2.43 -11.26 9.61
CA HIS A 81 -3.19 -12.31 8.94
C HIS A 81 -4.09 -11.81 7.80
N HIS A 82 -4.26 -10.49 7.64
CA HIS A 82 -5.09 -9.89 6.58
C HIS A 82 -4.35 -9.78 5.24
N VAL A 83 -3.02 -9.85 5.22
CA VAL A 83 -2.22 -9.86 3.98
C VAL A 83 -1.78 -11.27 3.63
N ARG A 84 -2.15 -11.73 2.43
CA ARG A 84 -1.79 -13.07 1.93
C ARG A 84 -0.92 -13.06 0.67
N GLN A 85 -0.83 -11.91 0.01
CA GLN A 85 -0.02 -11.74 -1.19
C GLN A 85 0.75 -10.43 -1.12
N LEU A 86 2.04 -10.50 -1.43
CA LEU A 86 2.95 -9.37 -1.42
C LEU A 86 3.30 -9.00 -2.86
N THR A 87 3.07 -7.74 -3.23
CA THR A 87 3.49 -7.21 -4.53
C THR A 87 4.47 -6.06 -4.32
N THR A 88 5.72 -6.29 -4.73
CA THR A 88 6.78 -5.27 -4.79
C THR A 88 7.15 -5.06 -6.26
N PRO A 89 6.74 -3.96 -6.90
CA PRO A 89 7.24 -3.57 -8.21
C PRO A 89 8.66 -2.97 -8.13
#